data_AF-A8WMI2-F1
#
_entry.id   AF-A8WMI2-F1
#
_cell.length_a   1.000
_cell.length_b   1.000
_cell.length_c   1.000
_cell.angle_alpha   90.00
_cell.angle_beta   90.00
_cell.angle_gamma   90.00
#
_symmetry.space_group_name_H-M   'P 1'
#
loop_
_entity.id
_entity.type
_entity.pdbx_description
1 polymer ?
#
loop_
_entity_poly.entity_id
_entity_poly.type
_entity_poly.pdbx_seq_one_letter_code
_entity_poly.pdbx_strand_id
1 'polypeptide(L)'
;MSRRTRGTRDTAKDIILGLAPSGQGPKAPKEGHAVTPKTPERPPRTGDDGALIRLQSQLAQMQQQNRDLATAEKAARKRLEQNQDALTRRLQNNESSGVQSRDFDDVRRQMNSMDAKLMIMNNDISGLRNSMDRQVTDLMHINNEMKSRPVVDPSKISSANSQLDSKLRDMHNQVMELQKNLNREQRDREKDSKTAGDGIQRLQDMIRHQDLARQDIMTNLSKKGDVDKDKLNEETRRLNDKINLITAEVTRKMTENQQKTKDDLNSRISVLENMIRTQTERFVANENEMRLSYESRLADLSGQLDVAMKQISSEKAKQKERFQKVNEALAALEHHLELGNNKIDKLMNSEIQARKLHEKGLLAKMTDIEDRVNNYVGGMNKSIDEMKNGNNNVKMPALDTDALRREMEAIAADKNKLSMEGLLKLEEKMSRVQQGFYHDRKEMNQRLTDLGDGEHVSKIRAQLNKMDALQEDMEKAQDRIRDKVERQIPQDLNELSAKADNIKHQLNTRIDNEEEERYLAIKELQEAFTTLQQTQYNGGKTAATSDQQMKRDVDECKIAIKKLAESVTTVKNVLDKKITDETKRREDDVSSLRRQMS
;
A
#
# COMPACT_ATOMS: atom_id res chain seq x y z
N MET A 1 9.57 12.98 -66.67
CA MET A 1 9.66 11.63 -66.08
C MET A 1 9.11 11.67 -64.66
N SER A 2 8.11 10.82 -64.40
CA SER A 2 7.37 10.73 -63.14
C SER A 2 8.17 9.96 -62.07
N ARG A 3 8.27 10.50 -60.86
CA ARG A 3 8.57 9.72 -59.65
C ARG A 3 7.52 10.04 -58.59
N ARG A 4 6.56 9.13 -58.47
CA ARG A 4 5.52 9.10 -57.43
C ARG A 4 6.16 8.97 -56.06
N THR A 5 5.83 9.91 -55.18
CA THR A 5 6.01 9.82 -53.73
C THR A 5 5.16 8.66 -53.17
N ARG A 6 5.80 7.71 -52.49
CA ARG A 6 5.13 6.63 -51.74
C ARG A 6 4.64 7.21 -50.41
N GLY A 7 3.33 7.39 -50.29
CA GLY A 7 2.68 7.73 -49.03
C GLY A 7 2.78 6.59 -48.01
N THR A 8 2.90 6.97 -46.75
CA THR A 8 2.79 6.12 -45.57
C THR A 8 1.44 5.39 -45.57
N ARG A 9 1.48 4.06 -45.41
CA ARG A 9 0.27 3.22 -45.33
C ARG A 9 -0.43 3.44 -44.00
N ASP A 10 -1.71 3.74 -44.08
CA ASP A 10 -2.60 3.92 -42.93
C ASP A 10 -3.02 2.55 -42.39
N THR A 11 -2.48 2.21 -41.22
CA THR A 11 -2.64 0.91 -40.56
C THR A 11 -4.10 0.63 -40.18
N ALA A 12 -4.92 1.65 -40.00
CA ALA A 12 -6.35 1.49 -39.75
C ALA A 12 -7.09 1.00 -41.01
N LYS A 13 -6.64 1.40 -42.20
CA LYS A 13 -7.23 1.01 -43.48
C LYS A 13 -6.89 -0.43 -43.87
N ASP A 14 -5.69 -0.89 -43.53
CA ASP A 14 -5.24 -2.26 -43.82
C ASP A 14 -5.95 -3.31 -42.93
N ILE A 15 -6.35 -2.94 -41.70
CA ILE A 15 -7.13 -3.80 -40.78
C ILE A 15 -8.57 -3.99 -41.28
N ILE A 16 -9.20 -2.94 -41.81
CA ILE A 16 -10.58 -3.00 -42.33
C ILE A 16 -10.66 -3.87 -43.61
N LEU A 17 -9.57 -3.97 -44.37
CA LEU A 17 -9.49 -4.74 -45.62
C LEU A 17 -8.95 -6.17 -45.45
N GLY A 18 -8.69 -6.62 -44.21
CA GLY A 18 -8.24 -7.99 -43.93
C GLY A 18 -6.83 -8.32 -44.45
N LEU A 19 -5.98 -7.31 -44.66
CA LEU A 19 -4.60 -7.50 -45.12
C LEU A 19 -3.64 -7.61 -43.92
N ALA A 20 -2.65 -8.49 -44.02
CA ALA A 20 -1.68 -8.73 -42.94
C ALA A 20 -0.88 -7.46 -42.60
N PRO A 21 -0.67 -7.13 -41.30
CA PRO A 21 0.01 -5.92 -40.89
C PRO A 21 1.48 -5.93 -41.30
N SER A 22 1.90 -4.94 -42.10
CA SER A 22 3.31 -4.77 -42.46
C SER A 22 4.05 -3.96 -41.39
N GLY A 23 4.61 -4.66 -40.40
CA GLY A 23 5.54 -4.10 -39.41
C GLY A 23 6.49 -5.18 -38.92
N GLN A 24 7.81 -4.94 -39.01
CA GLN A 24 8.82 -5.84 -38.47
C GLN A 24 8.63 -6.00 -36.96
N GLY A 25 8.45 -7.24 -36.52
CA GLY A 25 8.34 -7.59 -35.09
C GLY A 25 9.63 -7.28 -34.31
N PRO A 26 9.55 -7.33 -32.97
CA PRO A 26 10.64 -6.91 -32.09
C PRO A 26 11.87 -7.81 -32.28
N LYS A 27 13.05 -7.21 -32.46
CA LYS A 27 14.33 -7.94 -32.54
C LYS A 27 14.67 -8.55 -31.18
N ALA A 28 15.06 -9.82 -31.21
CA ALA A 28 15.63 -10.55 -30.08
C ALA A 28 16.93 -9.88 -29.56
N PRO A 29 17.23 -9.98 -28.24
CA PRO A 29 18.45 -9.43 -27.68
C PRO A 29 19.67 -10.25 -28.13
N LYS A 30 20.70 -9.56 -28.62
CA LYS A 30 21.98 -10.16 -29.00
C LYS A 30 22.85 -10.42 -27.78
N GLU A 31 23.36 -11.64 -27.73
CA GLU A 31 24.42 -12.10 -26.83
C GLU A 31 25.70 -11.26 -26.97
N GLY A 32 26.47 -11.23 -25.88
CA GLY A 32 27.58 -10.30 -25.68
C GLY A 32 28.86 -10.63 -26.44
N HIS A 33 29.70 -9.60 -26.54
CA HIS A 33 31.14 -9.74 -26.62
C HIS A 33 31.80 -8.70 -25.72
N ALA A 34 32.64 -9.22 -24.81
CA ALA A 34 33.50 -8.45 -23.93
C ALA A 34 34.70 -7.90 -24.70
N VAL A 35 34.99 -6.61 -24.52
CA VAL A 35 36.33 -6.03 -24.74
C VAL A 35 36.56 -5.00 -23.62
N THR A 36 37.55 -5.28 -22.77
CA THR A 36 38.12 -4.33 -21.80
C THR A 36 38.98 -3.30 -22.56
N PRO A 37 39.05 -2.03 -22.11
CA PRO A 37 40.18 -1.69 -21.25
C PRO A 37 39.94 -0.57 -20.20
N LYS A 38 40.63 -0.76 -19.06
CA LYS A 38 41.27 0.21 -18.16
C LYS A 38 40.42 1.31 -17.49
N THR A 39 40.27 1.10 -16.19
CA THR A 39 40.06 2.08 -15.11
C THR A 39 41.01 3.29 -15.22
N PRO A 40 40.58 4.48 -14.75
CA PRO A 40 40.81 4.81 -13.34
C PRO A 40 39.59 5.38 -12.61
N GLU A 41 39.70 5.29 -11.29
CA GLU A 41 38.71 5.52 -10.23
C GLU A 41 38.03 6.90 -10.25
N ARG A 42 36.72 6.89 -9.94
CA ARG A 42 36.00 8.01 -9.31
C ARG A 42 34.92 7.45 -8.36
N PRO A 43 34.69 8.08 -7.19
CA PRO A 43 33.81 7.55 -6.15
C PRO A 43 32.33 7.60 -6.55
N PRO A 44 31.46 6.75 -5.97
CA PRO A 44 30.07 6.63 -6.39
C PRO A 44 29.31 7.90 -6.02
N ARG A 45 28.80 8.58 -7.05
CA ARG A 45 27.80 9.64 -6.90
C ARG A 45 26.44 9.00 -6.61
N THR A 46 25.86 9.44 -5.49
CA THR A 46 24.44 9.54 -5.15
C THR A 46 23.46 9.15 -6.26
N GLY A 47 22.52 8.28 -5.91
CA GLY A 47 21.49 7.73 -6.78
C GLY A 47 20.70 8.75 -7.58
N ASP A 48 20.33 8.34 -8.79
CA ASP A 48 19.48 9.08 -9.73
C ASP A 48 18.03 9.21 -9.21
N ASP A 49 17.81 10.11 -8.25
CA ASP A 49 16.47 10.50 -7.79
C ASP A 49 15.58 10.99 -8.96
N GLY A 50 16.18 11.55 -10.01
CA GLY A 50 15.49 11.99 -11.21
C GLY A 50 14.90 10.86 -12.09
N ALA A 51 15.40 9.62 -11.96
CA ALA A 51 14.82 8.46 -12.63
C ALA A 51 13.62 7.91 -11.82
N LEU A 52 13.74 7.93 -10.49
CA LEU A 52 12.68 7.49 -9.58
C LEU A 52 11.45 8.41 -9.66
N ILE A 53 11.65 9.72 -9.70
CA ILE A 53 10.59 10.72 -9.83
C ILE A 53 9.83 10.59 -11.16
N ARG A 54 10.54 10.29 -12.25
CA ARG A 54 9.90 10.05 -13.57
C ARG A 54 9.05 8.78 -13.57
N LEU A 55 9.53 7.70 -12.95
CA LEU A 55 8.76 6.46 -12.81
C LEU A 55 7.53 6.63 -11.92
N GLN A 56 7.65 7.38 -10.81
CA GLN A 56 6.50 7.68 -9.95
C GLN A 56 5.44 8.52 -10.67
N SER A 57 5.86 9.53 -11.44
CA SER A 57 4.93 10.33 -12.25
C SER A 57 4.23 9.49 -13.32
N GLN A 58 4.96 8.59 -13.99
CA GLN A 58 4.40 7.71 -15.02
C GLN A 58 3.43 6.67 -14.42
N LEU A 59 3.71 6.18 -13.22
CA LEU A 59 2.82 5.28 -12.48
C LEU A 59 1.52 5.99 -12.08
N ALA A 60 1.61 7.22 -11.57
CA ALA A 60 0.44 8.03 -11.21
C ALA A 60 -0.44 8.32 -12.44
N GLN A 61 0.17 8.61 -13.58
CA GLN A 61 -0.55 8.85 -14.84
C GLN A 61 -1.28 7.59 -15.33
N MET A 62 -0.66 6.41 -15.26
CA MET A 62 -1.34 5.15 -15.59
C MET A 62 -2.48 4.81 -14.62
N GLN A 63 -2.30 5.08 -13.33
CA GLN A 63 -3.36 4.86 -12.35
C GLN A 63 -4.58 5.75 -12.61
N GLN A 64 -4.35 7.00 -13.05
CA GLN A 64 -5.43 7.90 -13.44
C GLN A 64 -6.14 7.40 -14.71
N GLN A 65 -5.40 7.01 -15.75
CA GLN A 65 -5.99 6.46 -16.98
C GLN A 65 -6.82 5.20 -16.73
N ASN A 66 -6.38 4.31 -15.82
CA ASN A 66 -7.15 3.13 -15.45
C ASN A 66 -8.47 3.47 -14.73
N ARG A 67 -8.49 4.51 -13.90
CA ARG A 67 -9.74 4.98 -13.26
C ARG A 67 -10.71 5.57 -14.28
N ASP A 68 -10.19 6.35 -15.23
CA ASP A 68 -11.00 6.97 -16.27
C ASP A 68 -11.58 5.90 -17.21
N LEU A 69 -10.80 4.89 -17.60
CA LEU A 69 -11.27 3.74 -18.39
C LEU A 69 -12.32 2.91 -17.65
N ALA A 70 -12.12 2.61 -16.37
CA ALA A 70 -13.11 1.87 -15.57
C ALA A 70 -14.44 2.64 -15.46
N THR A 71 -14.37 3.97 -15.36
CA THR A 71 -15.56 4.84 -15.32
C THR A 71 -16.28 4.86 -16.67
N ALA A 72 -15.53 4.96 -17.77
CA ALA A 72 -16.08 4.90 -19.13
C ALA A 72 -16.72 3.53 -19.42
N GLU A 73 -16.12 2.42 -18.97
CA GLU A 73 -16.67 1.08 -19.12
C GLU A 73 -18.01 0.94 -18.36
N LYS A 74 -18.06 1.43 -17.12
CA LYS A 74 -19.30 1.39 -16.31
C LYS A 74 -20.43 2.20 -16.97
N ALA A 75 -20.10 3.34 -17.57
CA ALA A 75 -21.06 4.15 -18.32
C ALA A 75 -21.54 3.46 -19.60
N ALA A 76 -20.65 2.77 -20.31
CA ALA A 76 -21.00 1.99 -21.51
C ALA A 76 -21.93 0.81 -21.18
N ARG A 77 -21.64 0.06 -20.10
CA ARG A 77 -22.50 -1.05 -19.63
C ARG A 77 -23.91 -0.57 -19.31
N LYS A 78 -24.05 0.57 -18.62
CA LYS A 78 -25.37 1.16 -18.31
C LYS A 78 -26.17 1.53 -19.56
N ARG A 79 -25.52 2.04 -20.61
CA ARG A 79 -26.20 2.34 -21.89
C ARG A 79 -26.64 1.07 -22.62
N LEU A 80 -25.86 0.00 -22.53
CA LEU A 80 -26.15 -1.28 -23.17
C LEU A 80 -27.35 -1.96 -22.51
N GLU A 81 -27.42 -1.92 -21.17
CA GLU A 81 -28.57 -2.40 -20.38
C GLU A 81 -29.85 -1.63 -20.72
N GLN A 82 -29.79 -0.29 -20.81
CA GLN A 82 -30.92 0.54 -21.22
C GLN A 82 -31.44 0.21 -22.63
N ASN A 83 -30.53 -0.06 -23.57
CA ASN A 83 -30.91 -0.48 -24.92
C ASN A 83 -31.54 -1.87 -24.94
N GLN A 84 -31.04 -2.80 -24.12
CA GLN A 84 -31.59 -4.15 -24.02
C GLN A 84 -33.01 -4.15 -23.42
N ASP A 85 -33.26 -3.32 -22.40
CA ASP A 85 -34.58 -3.11 -21.83
C ASP A 85 -35.55 -2.48 -22.84
N ALA A 86 -35.10 -1.51 -23.62
CA ALA A 86 -35.92 -0.88 -24.67
C ALA A 86 -36.30 -1.88 -25.78
N LEU A 87 -35.39 -2.78 -26.14
CA LEU A 87 -35.65 -3.82 -27.14
C LEU A 87 -36.65 -4.86 -26.61
N THR A 88 -36.48 -5.28 -25.35
CA THR A 88 -37.37 -6.24 -24.69
C THR A 88 -38.81 -5.71 -24.59
N ARG A 89 -38.98 -4.41 -24.27
CA ARG A 89 -40.30 -3.78 -24.27
C ARG A 89 -40.95 -3.70 -25.66
N ARG A 90 -40.16 -3.49 -26.71
CA ARG A 90 -40.67 -3.46 -28.09
C ARG A 90 -41.15 -4.85 -28.55
N LEU A 91 -40.44 -5.91 -28.17
CA LEU A 91 -40.83 -7.28 -28.50
C LEU A 91 -42.12 -7.70 -27.77
N GLN A 92 -42.25 -7.37 -26.48
CA GLN A 92 -43.48 -7.65 -25.72
C GLN A 92 -44.71 -6.88 -26.24
N ASN A 93 -44.53 -5.66 -26.73
CA ASN A 93 -45.64 -4.88 -27.32
C ASN A 93 -46.10 -5.40 -28.69
N ASN A 94 -45.21 -6.06 -29.45
CA ASN A 94 -45.57 -6.65 -30.74
C ASN A 94 -46.33 -7.99 -30.60
N GLU A 95 -46.08 -8.77 -29.56
CA GLU A 95 -46.87 -9.99 -29.28
C GLU A 95 -48.28 -9.68 -28.74
N SER A 96 -48.48 -8.48 -28.18
CA SER A 96 -49.75 -8.04 -27.57
C SER A 96 -50.74 -7.41 -28.57
N SER A 97 -50.31 -7.15 -29.80
CA SER A 97 -51.09 -6.44 -30.81
C SER A 97 -51.66 -7.41 -31.84
N GLY A 98 -52.79 -8.03 -31.52
CA GLY A 98 -53.59 -8.90 -32.39
C GLY A 98 -54.26 -8.17 -33.57
N VAL A 99 -53.49 -7.40 -34.34
CA VAL A 99 -53.95 -6.56 -35.45
C VAL A 99 -54.16 -7.38 -36.73
N GLN A 100 -53.70 -8.63 -36.81
CA GLN A 100 -53.91 -9.48 -38.00
C GLN A 100 -55.20 -10.31 -38.01
N SER A 101 -55.99 -10.32 -36.93
CA SER A 101 -57.19 -11.19 -36.84
C SER A 101 -58.52 -10.50 -37.14
N ARG A 102 -58.61 -9.16 -37.12
CA ARG A 102 -59.89 -8.44 -37.31
C ARG A 102 -60.30 -8.30 -38.78
N ASP A 103 -59.34 -8.17 -39.69
CA ASP A 103 -59.63 -7.91 -41.11
C ASP A 103 -60.20 -9.13 -41.86
N PHE A 104 -60.00 -10.35 -41.34
CA PHE A 104 -60.52 -11.58 -41.96
C PHE A 104 -62.00 -11.85 -41.69
N ASP A 105 -62.55 -11.36 -40.57
CA ASP A 105 -63.97 -11.59 -40.21
C ASP A 105 -64.94 -10.68 -40.97
N ASP A 106 -64.51 -9.45 -41.30
CA ASP A 106 -65.34 -8.50 -42.06
C ASP A 106 -65.48 -8.91 -43.54
N VAL A 107 -64.44 -9.48 -44.13
CA VAL A 107 -64.50 -10.06 -45.50
C VAL A 107 -65.44 -11.26 -45.55
N ARG A 108 -65.49 -12.07 -44.49
CA ARG A 108 -66.37 -13.24 -44.40
C ARG A 108 -67.86 -12.86 -44.31
N ARG A 109 -68.19 -11.74 -43.64
CA ARG A 109 -69.58 -11.23 -43.55
C ARG A 109 -70.08 -10.65 -44.87
N GLN A 110 -69.22 -10.01 -45.66
CA GLN A 110 -69.62 -9.46 -46.96
C GLN A 110 -69.94 -10.55 -48.00
N MET A 111 -69.22 -11.67 -47.99
CA MET A 111 -69.42 -12.76 -48.95
C MET A 111 -70.81 -13.42 -48.79
N ASN A 112 -71.28 -13.62 -47.55
CA ASN A 112 -72.61 -14.21 -47.28
C ASN A 112 -73.78 -13.30 -47.72
N SER A 113 -73.58 -11.98 -47.79
CA SER A 113 -74.62 -11.05 -48.26
C SER A 113 -74.77 -11.06 -49.79
N MET A 114 -73.74 -11.46 -50.55
CA MET A 114 -73.82 -11.53 -52.01
C MET A 114 -74.59 -12.75 -52.50
N ASP A 115 -74.46 -13.90 -51.82
CA ASP A 115 -75.19 -15.13 -52.18
C ASP A 115 -76.71 -14.96 -52.07
N ALA A 116 -77.21 -14.25 -51.06
CA ALA A 116 -78.63 -13.99 -50.89
C ALA A 116 -79.23 -13.14 -52.04
N LYS A 117 -78.45 -12.22 -52.63
CA LYS A 117 -78.90 -11.37 -53.74
C LYS A 117 -78.97 -12.11 -55.07
N LEU A 118 -78.09 -13.09 -55.29
CA LEU A 118 -78.10 -13.91 -56.51
C LEU A 118 -79.30 -14.85 -56.57
N MET A 119 -79.80 -15.31 -55.42
CA MET A 119 -80.95 -16.21 -55.35
C MET A 119 -82.29 -15.54 -55.73
N ILE A 120 -82.46 -14.25 -55.41
CA ILE A 120 -83.67 -13.48 -55.73
C ILE A 120 -83.77 -13.20 -57.23
N MET A 121 -82.64 -12.84 -57.86
CA MET A 121 -82.58 -12.52 -59.30
C MET A 121 -82.95 -13.71 -60.18
N ASN A 122 -82.70 -14.94 -59.71
CA ASN A 122 -83.03 -16.16 -60.42
C ASN A 122 -84.56 -16.46 -60.47
N ASN A 123 -85.33 -15.96 -59.50
CA ASN A 123 -86.79 -16.14 -59.47
C ASN A 123 -87.52 -15.19 -60.43
N ASP A 124 -87.05 -13.95 -60.57
CA ASP A 124 -87.70 -12.93 -61.42
C ASP A 124 -87.63 -13.30 -62.92
N ILE A 125 -86.55 -13.94 -63.35
CA ILE A 125 -86.35 -14.40 -64.74
C ILE A 125 -87.38 -15.48 -65.13
N SER A 126 -87.89 -16.26 -64.17
CA SER A 126 -88.89 -17.30 -64.44
C SER A 126 -90.31 -16.74 -64.62
N GLY A 127 -90.63 -15.57 -64.05
CA GLY A 127 -91.96 -14.95 -64.15
C GLY A 127 -92.25 -14.31 -65.52
N LEU A 128 -91.25 -13.73 -66.17
CA LEU A 128 -91.40 -13.02 -67.45
C LEU A 128 -91.75 -13.95 -68.63
N ARG A 129 -91.37 -15.24 -68.56
CA ARG A 129 -91.61 -16.21 -69.64
C ARG A 129 -93.09 -16.54 -69.84
N ASN A 130 -93.89 -16.53 -68.77
CA ASN A 130 -95.30 -16.95 -68.81
C ASN A 130 -96.29 -15.87 -69.31
N SER A 131 -95.88 -14.59 -69.33
CA SER A 131 -96.76 -13.50 -69.74
C SER A 131 -96.82 -13.31 -71.26
N MET A 132 -95.85 -13.83 -72.01
CA MET A 132 -95.70 -13.54 -73.45
C MET A 132 -96.60 -14.42 -74.33
N ASP A 133 -96.96 -15.63 -73.88
CA ASP A 133 -97.76 -16.58 -74.68
C ASP A 133 -99.25 -16.21 -74.84
N ARG A 134 -99.80 -15.32 -74.01
CA ARG A 134 -101.25 -15.01 -74.01
C ARG A 134 -101.69 -13.91 -75.00
N GLN A 135 -100.77 -13.09 -75.51
CA GLN A 135 -101.15 -11.93 -76.35
C GLN A 135 -101.29 -12.27 -77.84
N VAL A 136 -100.96 -13.48 -78.28
CA VAL A 136 -100.95 -13.86 -79.70
C VAL A 136 -102.34 -14.33 -80.21
N THR A 137 -103.29 -14.67 -79.32
CA THR A 137 -104.54 -15.36 -79.70
C THR A 137 -105.72 -14.44 -80.09
N ASP A 138 -105.78 -13.20 -79.59
CA ASP A 138 -107.00 -12.36 -79.73
C ASP A 138 -107.13 -11.59 -81.06
N LEU A 139 -106.13 -11.64 -81.96
CA LEU A 139 -106.10 -10.81 -83.17
C LEU A 139 -106.79 -11.40 -84.43
N MET A 140 -107.46 -12.56 -84.36
CA MET A 140 -107.98 -13.25 -85.56
C MET A 140 -109.48 -13.05 -85.92
N HIS A 141 -110.35 -12.42 -85.11
CA HIS A 141 -111.81 -12.59 -85.25
C HIS A 141 -112.69 -11.44 -85.80
N ILE A 142 -112.17 -10.30 -86.24
CA ILE A 142 -113.03 -9.10 -86.52
C ILE A 142 -113.31 -8.83 -88.04
N ASN A 143 -112.93 -9.71 -88.97
CA ASN A 143 -112.86 -9.35 -90.40
C ASN A 143 -114.08 -9.62 -91.32
N ASN A 144 -115.30 -10.00 -90.88
CA ASN A 144 -116.23 -10.70 -91.82
C ASN A 144 -117.69 -10.26 -92.08
N GLU A 145 -118.28 -9.18 -91.57
CA GLU A 145 -119.71 -8.92 -91.87
C GLU A 145 -120.09 -7.43 -92.12
N MET A 146 -120.44 -7.10 -93.38
CA MET A 146 -121.75 -6.52 -93.81
C MET A 146 -121.72 -5.71 -95.13
N LYS A 147 -122.59 -6.05 -96.10
CA LYS A 147 -123.01 -5.25 -97.29
C LYS A 147 -124.38 -5.68 -97.87
N SER A 148 -125.17 -4.69 -98.34
CA SER A 148 -126.24 -4.68 -99.40
C SER A 148 -127.71 -5.03 -99.00
N ARG A 149 -128.85 -4.54 -99.57
CA ARG A 149 -129.38 -3.57 -100.59
C ARG A 149 -130.97 -3.73 -100.58
N PRO A 150 -131.83 -3.39 -101.59
CA PRO A 150 -132.31 -2.12 -102.20
C PRO A 150 -133.89 -2.02 -102.41
N VAL A 151 -134.36 -1.18 -103.37
CA VAL A 151 -135.73 -0.59 -103.68
C VAL A 151 -136.28 -0.98 -105.09
N VAL A 152 -137.62 -0.90 -105.38
CA VAL A 152 -138.27 -0.81 -106.75
C VAL A 152 -139.68 -0.11 -106.76
N ASP A 153 -140.10 0.49 -107.90
CA ASP A 153 -141.47 1.01 -108.29
C ASP A 153 -141.73 0.84 -109.85
N PRO A 154 -142.80 1.34 -110.56
CA PRO A 154 -144.05 0.65 -110.99
C PRO A 154 -144.49 0.81 -112.49
N SER A 155 -145.62 0.19 -112.92
CA SER A 155 -146.69 0.81 -113.77
C SER A 155 -147.81 -0.17 -114.24
N LYS A 156 -149.10 0.24 -114.15
CA LYS A 156 -150.21 0.07 -115.12
C LYS A 156 -151.56 0.53 -114.52
N ILE A 157 -152.28 1.38 -115.25
CA ILE A 157 -153.53 2.07 -114.86
C ILE A 157 -154.52 1.97 -116.03
N SER A 158 -155.72 1.41 -115.82
CA SER A 158 -156.97 1.81 -116.53
C SER A 158 -158.26 1.12 -116.04
N SER A 159 -158.25 0.39 -114.91
CA SER A 159 -159.46 -0.09 -114.20
C SER A 159 -159.72 0.68 -112.89
N ALA A 160 -159.10 1.86 -112.77
CA ALA A 160 -158.76 2.46 -111.48
C ALA A 160 -159.93 3.08 -110.70
N ASN A 161 -161.00 3.57 -111.31
CA ASN A 161 -161.94 4.40 -110.54
C ASN A 161 -162.90 3.64 -109.61
N SER A 162 -163.29 2.41 -109.92
CA SER A 162 -164.09 1.59 -108.99
C SER A 162 -163.23 0.82 -107.97
N GLN A 163 -161.95 0.58 -108.27
CA GLN A 163 -160.98 0.06 -107.30
C GLN A 163 -160.42 1.14 -106.37
N LEU A 164 -160.41 2.41 -106.77
CA LEU A 164 -159.90 3.51 -105.95
C LEU A 164 -160.79 3.79 -104.73
N ASP A 165 -162.11 3.64 -104.82
CA ASP A 165 -162.99 3.84 -103.66
C ASP A 165 -162.91 2.71 -102.63
N SER A 166 -162.72 1.47 -103.08
CA SER A 166 -162.42 0.33 -102.18
C SER A 166 -161.04 0.51 -101.54
N LYS A 167 -160.03 0.92 -102.30
CA LYS A 167 -158.68 1.21 -101.78
C LYS A 167 -158.65 2.42 -100.84
N LEU A 168 -159.49 3.43 -101.05
CA LEU A 168 -159.57 4.59 -100.15
C LEU A 168 -160.10 4.20 -98.76
N ARG A 169 -161.05 3.27 -98.66
CA ARG A 169 -161.48 2.72 -97.37
C ARG A 169 -160.43 1.86 -96.70
N ASP A 170 -159.76 0.98 -97.46
CA ASP A 170 -158.69 0.15 -96.90
C ASP A 170 -157.46 0.98 -96.47
N MET A 171 -157.09 2.02 -97.23
CA MET A 171 -156.05 2.95 -96.81
C MET A 171 -156.44 3.71 -95.54
N HIS A 172 -157.70 4.10 -95.38
CA HIS A 172 -158.14 4.78 -94.16
C HIS A 172 -157.99 3.87 -92.92
N ASN A 173 -158.34 2.58 -93.05
CA ASN A 173 -158.13 1.59 -92.00
C ASN A 173 -156.64 1.35 -91.69
N GLN A 174 -155.78 1.24 -92.71
CA GLN A 174 -154.33 1.06 -92.51
C GLN A 174 -153.67 2.29 -91.84
N VAL A 175 -154.12 3.51 -92.18
CA VAL A 175 -153.61 4.74 -91.56
C VAL A 175 -153.96 4.79 -90.07
N MET A 176 -155.17 4.40 -89.68
CA MET A 176 -155.58 4.31 -88.27
C MET A 176 -154.75 3.27 -87.49
N GLU A 177 -154.45 2.12 -88.10
CA GLU A 177 -153.65 1.07 -87.48
C GLU A 177 -152.18 1.46 -87.32
N LEU A 178 -151.60 2.13 -88.33
CA LEU A 178 -150.26 2.73 -88.24
C LEU A 178 -150.18 3.80 -87.16
N GLN A 179 -151.22 4.64 -87.03
CA GLN A 179 -151.25 5.68 -86.00
C GLN A 179 -151.32 5.06 -84.59
N LYS A 180 -152.03 3.94 -84.42
CA LYS A 180 -152.04 3.18 -83.17
C LYS A 180 -150.68 2.55 -82.85
N ASN A 181 -150.00 1.99 -83.85
CA ASN A 181 -148.68 1.38 -83.67
C ASN A 181 -147.60 2.41 -83.35
N LEU A 182 -147.62 3.58 -84.02
CA LEU A 182 -146.69 4.67 -83.75
C LEU A 182 -146.81 5.17 -82.30
N ASN A 183 -148.04 5.36 -81.82
CA ASN A 183 -148.28 5.78 -80.43
C ASN A 183 -147.81 4.73 -79.40
N ARG A 184 -147.85 3.44 -79.74
CA ARG A 184 -147.35 2.37 -78.87
C ARG A 184 -145.83 2.38 -78.80
N GLU A 185 -145.17 2.48 -79.96
CA GLU A 185 -143.71 2.58 -80.08
C GLU A 185 -143.15 3.81 -79.34
N GLN A 186 -143.88 4.93 -79.37
CA GLN A 186 -143.48 6.14 -78.65
C GLN A 186 -143.44 5.92 -77.12
N ARG A 187 -144.43 5.20 -76.58
CA ARG A 187 -144.48 4.88 -75.14
C ARG A 187 -143.41 3.87 -74.73
N ASP A 188 -143.16 2.86 -75.55
CA ASP A 188 -142.15 1.86 -75.24
C ASP A 188 -140.74 2.48 -75.22
N ARG A 189 -140.44 3.40 -76.16
CA ARG A 189 -139.18 4.18 -76.14
C ARG A 189 -139.02 5.08 -74.92
N GLU A 190 -140.09 5.73 -74.46
CA GLU A 190 -140.03 6.52 -73.20
C GLU A 190 -139.72 5.64 -71.99
N LYS A 191 -140.28 4.42 -71.94
CA LYS A 191 -140.06 3.48 -70.85
C LYS A 191 -138.63 2.95 -70.82
N ASP A 192 -138.07 2.63 -71.98
CA ASP A 192 -136.68 2.17 -72.09
C ASP A 192 -135.68 3.27 -71.75
N SER A 193 -135.93 4.51 -72.21
CA SER A 193 -135.10 5.67 -71.87
C SER A 193 -135.04 5.91 -70.36
N LYS A 194 -136.18 5.77 -69.66
CA LYS A 194 -136.23 5.91 -68.20
C LYS A 194 -135.46 4.80 -67.48
N THR A 195 -135.57 3.56 -67.95
CA THR A 195 -134.85 2.41 -67.38
C THR A 195 -133.34 2.53 -67.55
N ALA A 196 -132.87 3.03 -68.70
CA ALA A 196 -131.46 3.31 -68.93
C ALA A 196 -130.94 4.45 -68.03
N GLY A 197 -131.74 5.50 -67.82
CA GLY A 197 -131.42 6.59 -66.90
C GLY A 197 -131.20 6.10 -65.45
N ASP A 198 -132.11 5.26 -64.96
CA ASP A 198 -132.01 4.68 -63.61
C ASP A 198 -130.78 3.77 -63.45
N GLY A 199 -130.41 3.03 -64.51
CA GLY A 199 -129.22 2.17 -64.53
C GLY A 199 -127.92 2.96 -64.45
N ILE A 200 -127.82 4.06 -65.20
CA ILE A 200 -126.65 4.95 -65.17
C ILE A 200 -126.47 5.58 -63.79
N GLN A 201 -127.56 6.02 -63.15
CA GLN A 201 -127.49 6.65 -61.83
C GLN A 201 -126.91 5.71 -60.76
N ARG A 202 -127.33 4.43 -60.73
CA ARG A 202 -126.79 3.45 -59.77
C ARG A 202 -125.30 3.18 -59.96
N LEU A 203 -124.83 3.13 -61.20
CA LEU A 203 -123.41 2.93 -61.49
C LEU A 203 -122.57 4.12 -61.01
N GLN A 204 -123.06 5.35 -61.18
CA GLN A 204 -122.38 6.55 -60.69
C GLN A 204 -122.27 6.57 -59.15
N ASP A 205 -123.31 6.12 -58.44
CA ASP A 205 -123.30 6.07 -56.98
C ASP A 205 -122.34 4.99 -56.44
N MET A 206 -122.23 3.83 -57.10
CA MET A 206 -121.25 2.80 -56.73
C MET A 206 -119.81 3.29 -56.90
N ILE A 207 -119.50 3.99 -57.99
CA ILE A 207 -118.16 4.54 -58.23
C ILE A 207 -117.78 5.52 -57.13
N ARG A 208 -118.68 6.44 -56.75
CA ARG A 208 -118.44 7.38 -55.65
C ARG A 208 -118.15 6.68 -54.32
N HIS A 209 -118.89 5.63 -53.99
CA HIS A 209 -118.65 4.87 -52.76
C HIS A 209 -117.29 4.16 -52.77
N GLN A 210 -116.87 3.63 -53.92
CA GLN A 210 -115.59 2.95 -54.04
C GLN A 210 -114.40 3.91 -53.90
N ASP A 211 -114.52 5.13 -54.46
CA ASP A 211 -113.51 6.18 -54.32
C ASP A 211 -113.34 6.64 -52.86
N LEU A 212 -114.45 6.82 -52.14
CA LEU A 212 -114.43 7.16 -50.71
C LEU A 212 -113.75 6.05 -49.88
N ALA A 213 -114.11 4.79 -50.10
CA ALA A 213 -113.50 3.66 -49.40
C ALA A 213 -111.99 3.55 -49.65
N ARG A 214 -111.55 3.79 -50.90
CA ARG A 214 -110.13 3.80 -51.25
C ARG A 214 -109.37 4.93 -50.55
N GLN A 215 -109.97 6.11 -50.45
CA GLN A 215 -109.37 7.27 -49.80
C GLN A 215 -109.23 7.08 -48.28
N ASP A 216 -110.19 6.44 -47.63
CA ASP A 216 -110.10 6.08 -46.21
C ASP A 216 -108.98 5.07 -45.93
N ILE A 217 -108.83 4.04 -46.77
CA ILE A 217 -107.74 3.06 -46.63
C ILE A 217 -106.36 3.73 -46.75
N MET A 218 -106.18 4.58 -47.77
CA MET A 218 -104.94 5.32 -47.97
C MET A 218 -104.60 6.22 -46.77
N THR A 219 -105.61 6.91 -46.23
CA THR A 219 -105.43 7.79 -45.07
C THR A 219 -105.02 7.00 -43.83
N ASN A 220 -105.64 5.84 -43.59
CA ASN A 220 -105.32 4.99 -42.45
C ASN A 220 -103.94 4.34 -42.55
N LEU A 221 -103.50 3.92 -43.75
CA LEU A 221 -102.15 3.40 -43.97
C LEU A 221 -101.08 4.48 -43.75
N SER A 222 -101.31 5.71 -44.23
CA SER A 222 -100.38 6.82 -43.97
C SER A 222 -100.25 7.10 -42.48
N LYS A 223 -101.37 7.25 -41.77
CA LYS A 223 -101.37 7.48 -40.31
C LYS A 223 -100.65 6.38 -39.55
N LYS A 224 -100.86 5.11 -39.92
CA LYS A 224 -100.16 3.98 -39.29
C LYS A 224 -98.66 4.01 -39.56
N GLY A 225 -98.26 4.31 -40.79
CA GLY A 225 -96.84 4.47 -41.17
C GLY A 225 -96.13 5.57 -40.37
N ASP A 226 -96.80 6.71 -40.16
CA ASP A 226 -96.26 7.81 -39.36
C ASP A 226 -96.09 7.40 -37.88
N VAL A 227 -97.09 6.74 -37.29
CA VAL A 227 -97.03 6.26 -35.90
C VAL A 227 -95.91 5.24 -35.69
N ASP A 228 -95.74 4.29 -36.61
CA ASP A 228 -94.69 3.27 -36.49
C ASP A 228 -93.29 3.88 -36.66
N LYS A 229 -93.14 4.88 -37.54
CA LYS A 229 -91.91 5.67 -37.69
C LYS A 229 -91.58 6.45 -36.41
N ASP A 230 -92.55 7.08 -35.77
CA ASP A 230 -92.35 7.81 -34.52
C ASP A 230 -91.94 6.89 -33.37
N LYS A 231 -92.54 5.70 -33.26
CA LYS A 231 -92.13 4.68 -32.27
C LYS A 231 -90.69 4.22 -32.48
N LEU A 232 -90.30 3.94 -33.72
CA LEU A 232 -88.93 3.54 -34.05
C LEU A 232 -87.93 4.66 -33.75
N ASN A 233 -88.27 5.91 -34.06
CA ASN A 233 -87.45 7.06 -33.73
C ASN A 233 -87.28 7.23 -32.20
N GLU A 234 -88.35 7.04 -31.43
CA GLU A 234 -88.32 7.12 -29.98
C GLU A 234 -87.51 5.97 -29.35
N GLU A 235 -87.65 4.75 -29.86
CA GLU A 235 -86.83 3.62 -29.42
C GLU A 235 -85.35 3.80 -29.78
N THR A 236 -85.06 4.34 -30.96
CA THR A 236 -83.70 4.70 -31.38
C THR A 236 -83.10 5.76 -30.47
N ARG A 237 -83.86 6.80 -30.10
CA ARG A 237 -83.43 7.83 -29.13
C ARG A 237 -83.16 7.20 -27.77
N ARG A 238 -84.09 6.39 -27.26
CA ARG A 238 -83.94 5.72 -25.97
C ARG A 238 -82.73 4.80 -25.92
N LEU A 239 -82.46 4.05 -26.99
CA LEU A 239 -81.27 3.21 -27.10
C LEU A 239 -79.99 4.05 -27.15
N ASN A 240 -79.98 5.15 -27.92
CA ASN A 240 -78.85 6.07 -27.95
C ASN A 240 -78.58 6.70 -26.58
N ASP A 241 -79.62 7.11 -25.85
CA ASP A 241 -79.47 7.66 -24.49
C ASP A 241 -78.90 6.62 -23.52
N LYS A 242 -79.36 5.36 -23.61
CA LYS A 242 -78.78 4.25 -22.83
C LYS A 242 -77.32 4.00 -23.18
N ILE A 243 -76.97 3.98 -24.47
CA ILE A 243 -75.58 3.82 -24.93
C ILE A 243 -74.72 4.96 -24.38
N ASN A 244 -75.18 6.20 -24.50
CA ASN A 244 -74.46 7.37 -23.99
C ASN A 244 -74.27 7.32 -22.47
N LEU A 245 -75.29 6.91 -21.72
CA LEU A 245 -75.19 6.72 -20.27
C LEU A 245 -74.19 5.62 -19.89
N ILE A 246 -74.23 4.46 -20.56
CA ILE A 246 -73.30 3.36 -20.32
C ILE A 246 -71.87 3.80 -20.68
N THR A 247 -71.69 4.45 -21.83
CA THR A 247 -70.38 4.98 -22.24
C THR A 247 -69.86 5.99 -21.23
N ALA A 248 -70.68 6.94 -20.78
CA ALA A 248 -70.29 7.91 -19.76
C ALA A 248 -69.91 7.23 -18.44
N GLU A 249 -70.66 6.21 -18.00
CA GLU A 249 -70.36 5.46 -16.78
C GLU A 249 -69.08 4.65 -16.89
N VAL A 250 -68.85 3.97 -18.02
CA VAL A 250 -67.63 3.20 -18.29
C VAL A 250 -66.43 4.14 -18.35
N THR A 251 -66.53 5.25 -19.07
CA THR A 251 -65.47 6.27 -19.13
C THR A 251 -65.18 6.81 -17.73
N ARG A 252 -66.21 7.16 -16.95
CA ARG A 252 -66.06 7.63 -15.57
C ARG A 252 -65.35 6.60 -14.70
N LYS A 253 -65.83 5.35 -14.66
CA LYS A 253 -65.20 4.27 -13.88
C LYS A 253 -63.76 3.99 -14.32
N MET A 254 -63.50 4.05 -15.63
CA MET A 254 -62.15 3.88 -16.16
C MET A 254 -61.22 5.02 -15.71
N THR A 255 -61.67 6.27 -15.79
CA THR A 255 -60.91 7.43 -15.32
C THR A 255 -60.70 7.39 -13.80
N GLU A 256 -61.72 7.04 -13.02
CA GLU A 256 -61.61 6.89 -11.56
C GLU A 256 -60.63 5.78 -11.17
N ASN A 257 -60.69 4.61 -11.84
CA ASN A 257 -59.75 3.52 -11.59
C ASN A 257 -58.32 3.87 -12.00
N GLN A 258 -58.15 4.56 -13.13
CA GLN A 258 -56.83 5.07 -13.55
C GLN A 258 -56.28 6.08 -12.55
N GLN A 259 -57.12 7.00 -12.06
CA GLN A 259 -56.73 7.99 -11.07
C GLN A 259 -56.36 7.34 -9.74
N LYS A 260 -57.17 6.40 -9.23
CA LYS A 260 -56.84 5.62 -8.02
C LYS A 260 -55.53 4.85 -8.15
N THR A 261 -55.30 4.21 -9.30
CA THR A 261 -54.06 3.46 -9.56
C THR A 261 -52.86 4.42 -9.62
N LYS A 262 -53.02 5.58 -10.25
CA LYS A 262 -51.98 6.62 -10.31
C LYS A 262 -51.66 7.17 -8.92
N ASP A 263 -52.67 7.40 -8.09
CA ASP A 263 -52.50 7.91 -6.72
C ASP A 263 -51.84 6.88 -5.80
N ASP A 264 -52.20 5.59 -5.90
CA ASP A 264 -51.53 4.50 -5.18
C ASP A 264 -50.05 4.38 -5.60
N LEU A 265 -49.78 4.42 -6.92
CA LEU A 265 -48.40 4.39 -7.43
C LEU A 265 -47.60 5.60 -6.96
N ASN A 266 -48.16 6.81 -7.02
CA ASN A 266 -47.50 8.03 -6.55
C ASN A 266 -47.22 7.96 -5.05
N SER A 267 -48.17 7.47 -4.24
CA SER A 267 -47.98 7.27 -2.80
C SER A 267 -46.82 6.30 -2.51
N ARG A 268 -46.77 5.16 -3.21
CA ARG A 268 -45.67 4.19 -3.09
C ARG A 268 -44.34 4.79 -3.53
N ILE A 269 -44.30 5.56 -4.62
CA ILE A 269 -43.10 6.27 -5.08
C ILE A 269 -42.62 7.23 -3.99
N SER A 270 -43.49 8.07 -3.42
CA SER A 270 -43.10 8.99 -2.36
C SER A 270 -42.58 8.29 -1.10
N VAL A 271 -43.16 7.16 -0.71
CA VAL A 271 -42.64 6.35 0.41
C VAL A 271 -41.24 5.81 0.09
N LEU A 272 -41.04 5.25 -1.12
CA LEU A 272 -39.74 4.74 -1.54
C LEU A 272 -38.67 5.84 -1.64
N GLU A 273 -39.03 7.00 -2.18
CA GLU A 273 -38.13 8.17 -2.26
C GLU A 273 -37.70 8.63 -0.87
N ASN A 274 -38.63 8.69 0.08
CA ASN A 274 -38.33 9.04 1.47
C ASN A 274 -37.42 7.98 2.13
N MET A 275 -37.71 6.69 1.94
CA MET A 275 -36.85 5.61 2.47
C MET A 275 -35.42 5.69 1.91
N ILE A 276 -35.28 5.88 0.59
CA ILE A 276 -33.98 6.02 -0.07
C ILE A 276 -33.24 7.25 0.46
N ARG A 277 -33.93 8.38 0.61
CA ARG A 277 -33.34 9.61 1.14
C ARG A 277 -32.83 9.40 2.57
N THR A 278 -33.67 8.88 3.47
CA THR A 278 -33.27 8.60 4.86
C THR A 278 -32.14 7.58 4.94
N GLN A 279 -32.13 6.55 4.09
CA GLN A 279 -31.04 5.58 4.06
C GLN A 279 -29.73 6.23 3.60
N THR A 280 -29.80 7.08 2.58
CA THR A 280 -28.64 7.82 2.06
C THR A 280 -28.08 8.78 3.11
N GLU A 281 -28.94 9.52 3.81
CA GLU A 281 -28.54 10.40 4.92
C GLU A 281 -27.86 9.62 6.04
N ARG A 282 -28.37 8.44 6.40
CA ARG A 282 -27.72 7.55 7.38
C ARG A 282 -26.36 7.06 6.92
N PHE A 283 -26.23 6.67 5.66
CA PHE A 283 -24.94 6.26 5.10
C PHE A 283 -23.91 7.40 5.16
N VAL A 284 -24.30 8.60 4.73
CA VAL A 284 -23.42 9.78 4.75
C VAL A 284 -23.04 10.17 6.18
N ALA A 285 -23.99 10.12 7.13
CA ALA A 285 -23.71 10.39 8.54
C ALA A 285 -22.69 9.40 9.12
N ASN A 286 -22.89 8.09 8.87
CA ASN A 286 -21.97 7.04 9.32
C ASN A 286 -20.58 7.16 8.66
N GLU A 287 -20.52 7.48 7.37
CA GLU A 287 -19.25 7.71 6.67
C GLU A 287 -18.49 8.90 7.25
N ASN A 288 -19.19 10.01 7.53
CA ASN A 288 -18.59 11.18 8.18
C ASN A 288 -18.10 10.87 9.60
N GLU A 289 -18.87 10.11 10.38
CA GLU A 289 -18.48 9.69 11.74
C GLU A 289 -17.23 8.80 11.70
N MET A 290 -17.18 7.82 10.79
CA MET A 290 -15.99 7.01 10.57
C MET A 290 -14.80 7.87 10.15
N ARG A 291 -14.99 8.82 9.22
CA ARG A 291 -13.91 9.72 8.78
C ARG A 291 -13.35 10.53 9.93
N LEU A 292 -14.20 11.16 10.73
CA LEU A 292 -13.79 11.95 11.91
C LEU A 292 -13.07 11.08 12.94
N SER A 293 -13.53 9.85 13.17
CA SER A 293 -12.87 8.89 14.06
C SER A 293 -11.47 8.53 13.57
N TYR A 294 -11.30 8.27 12.27
CA TYR A 294 -9.98 8.01 11.68
C TYR A 294 -9.07 9.24 11.70
N GLU A 295 -9.58 10.43 11.39
CA GLU A 295 -8.83 11.68 11.47
C GLU A 295 -8.34 11.96 12.90
N SER A 296 -9.20 11.76 13.90
CA SER A 296 -8.82 11.89 15.32
C SER A 296 -7.72 10.90 15.70
N ARG A 297 -7.86 9.62 15.31
CA ARG A 297 -6.86 8.60 15.61
C ARG A 297 -5.52 8.86 14.92
N LEU A 298 -5.55 9.39 13.69
CA LEU A 298 -4.34 9.80 12.97
C LEU A 298 -3.68 11.00 13.65
N ALA A 299 -4.45 11.98 14.12
CA ALA A 299 -3.93 13.12 14.87
C ALA A 299 -3.25 12.67 16.17
N ASP A 300 -3.88 11.76 16.93
CA ASP A 300 -3.31 11.20 18.15
C ASP A 300 -1.99 10.44 17.89
N LEU A 301 -1.96 9.59 16.86
CA LEU A 301 -0.75 8.86 16.47
C LEU A 301 0.36 9.82 16.01
N SER A 302 0.01 10.86 15.25
CA SER A 302 0.97 11.90 14.84
C SER A 302 1.54 12.64 16.04
N GLY A 303 0.69 12.97 17.03
CA GLY A 303 1.13 13.61 18.27
C GLY A 303 2.06 12.72 19.10
N GLN A 304 1.76 11.42 19.21
CA GLN A 304 2.63 10.45 19.88
C GLN A 304 3.98 10.32 19.18
N LEU A 305 4.01 10.30 17.85
CA LEU A 305 5.23 10.24 17.07
C LEU A 305 6.11 11.48 17.30
N ASP A 306 5.52 12.68 17.33
CA ASP A 306 6.25 13.92 17.61
C ASP A 306 6.86 13.93 19.01
N VAL A 307 6.13 13.42 20.02
CA VAL A 307 6.64 13.29 21.39
C VAL A 307 7.82 12.31 21.43
N ALA A 308 7.68 11.14 20.79
CA ALA A 308 8.74 10.14 20.71
C ALA A 308 10.00 10.70 20.01
N MET A 309 9.83 11.41 18.89
CA MET A 309 10.95 12.06 18.18
C MET A 309 11.66 13.11 19.05
N LYS A 310 10.91 13.93 19.80
CA LYS A 310 11.50 14.89 20.75
C LYS A 310 12.28 14.19 21.85
N GLN A 311 11.76 13.08 22.38
CA GLN A 311 12.44 12.30 23.42
C GLN A 311 13.75 11.69 22.91
N ILE A 312 13.75 11.07 21.73
CA ILE A 312 14.95 10.52 21.08
C ILE A 312 16.00 11.61 20.87
N SER A 313 15.60 12.78 20.36
CA SER A 313 16.51 13.92 20.14
C SER A 313 17.15 14.40 21.46
N SER A 314 16.35 14.52 22.52
CA SER A 314 16.82 14.88 23.86
C SER A 314 17.79 13.85 24.43
N GLU A 315 17.49 12.55 24.32
CA GLU A 315 18.39 11.48 24.79
C GLU A 315 19.70 11.47 24.01
N LYS A 316 19.65 11.66 22.69
CA LYS A 316 20.85 11.77 21.85
C LYS A 316 21.73 12.94 22.27
N ALA A 317 21.14 14.09 22.61
CA ALA A 317 21.88 15.24 23.13
C ALA A 317 22.54 14.93 24.49
N LYS A 318 21.81 14.30 25.42
CA LYS A 318 22.34 13.89 26.73
C LYS A 318 23.46 12.85 26.60
N GLN A 319 23.31 11.87 25.70
CA GLN A 319 24.36 10.89 25.43
C GLN A 319 25.61 11.56 24.86
N LYS A 320 25.47 12.48 23.90
CA LYS A 320 26.59 13.25 23.35
C LYS A 320 27.34 14.02 24.44
N GLU A 321 26.62 14.67 25.36
CA GLU A 321 27.22 15.37 26.50
C GLU A 321 27.97 14.41 27.44
N ARG A 322 27.41 13.24 27.74
CA ARG A 322 28.08 12.21 28.56
C ARG A 322 29.36 11.71 27.91
N PHE A 323 29.32 11.41 26.60
CA PHE A 323 30.52 11.00 25.86
C PHE A 323 31.59 12.08 25.85
N GLN A 324 31.19 13.35 25.71
CA GLN A 324 32.13 14.45 25.78
C GLN A 324 32.82 14.55 27.15
N LYS A 325 32.07 14.42 28.26
CA LYS A 325 32.64 14.40 29.62
C LYS A 325 33.58 13.21 29.84
N VAL A 326 33.26 12.04 29.31
CA VAL A 326 34.15 10.86 29.38
C VAL A 326 35.44 11.11 28.61
N ASN A 327 35.36 11.67 27.40
CA ASN A 327 36.55 12.00 26.62
C ASN A 327 37.43 13.05 27.31
N GLU A 328 36.82 14.07 27.91
CA GLU A 328 37.55 15.08 28.70
C GLU A 328 38.23 14.46 29.93
N ALA A 329 37.54 13.55 30.64
CA ALA A 329 38.11 12.83 31.77
C ALA A 329 39.26 11.88 31.36
N LEU A 330 39.13 11.20 30.21
CA LEU A 330 40.19 10.35 29.66
C LEU A 330 41.43 11.17 29.28
N ALA A 331 41.25 12.30 28.59
CA ALA A 331 42.36 13.19 28.24
C ALA A 331 43.05 13.75 29.50
N ALA A 332 42.29 14.09 30.54
CA ALA A 332 42.85 14.53 31.82
C ALA A 332 43.64 13.42 32.53
N LEU A 333 43.15 12.18 32.50
CA LEU A 333 43.84 11.01 33.06
C LEU A 333 45.15 10.73 32.32
N GLU A 334 45.14 10.73 30.98
CA GLU A 334 46.34 10.56 30.15
C GLU A 334 47.40 11.61 30.49
N HIS A 335 47.00 12.88 30.57
CA HIS A 335 47.90 13.95 30.97
C HIS A 335 48.45 13.76 32.40
N HIS A 336 47.62 13.29 33.35
CA HIS A 336 48.07 13.00 34.70
C HIS A 336 49.07 11.85 34.77
N LEU A 337 48.88 10.80 33.96
CA LEU A 337 49.82 9.68 33.87
C LEU A 337 51.14 10.13 33.25
N GLU A 338 51.11 10.95 32.21
CA GLU A 338 52.31 11.50 31.58
C GLU A 338 53.09 12.42 32.54
N LEU A 339 52.41 13.31 33.26
CA LEU A 339 53.03 14.12 34.31
C LEU A 339 53.60 13.25 35.45
N GLY A 340 52.88 12.19 35.84
CA GLY A 340 53.32 11.23 36.84
C GLY A 340 54.62 10.54 36.44
N ASN A 341 54.68 9.98 35.22
CA ASN A 341 55.87 9.36 34.67
C ASN A 341 57.05 10.34 34.60
N ASN A 342 56.82 11.55 34.06
CA ASN A 342 57.86 12.59 33.99
C ASN A 342 58.40 12.97 35.38
N LYS A 343 57.56 12.97 36.42
CA LYS A 343 58.00 13.24 37.80
C LYS A 343 58.78 12.07 38.38
N ILE A 344 58.34 10.83 38.13
CA ILE A 344 59.05 9.61 38.54
C ILE A 344 60.43 9.57 37.88
N ASP A 345 60.53 9.83 36.57
CA ASP A 345 61.80 9.83 35.84
C ASP A 345 62.76 10.91 36.36
N LYS A 346 62.26 12.13 36.65
CA LYS A 346 63.08 13.18 37.25
C LYS A 346 63.58 12.79 38.64
N LEU A 347 62.70 12.26 39.49
CA LEU A 347 63.06 11.82 40.84
C LEU A 347 64.07 10.67 40.78
N MET A 348 63.81 9.66 39.95
CA MET A 348 64.68 8.50 39.76
C MET A 348 66.05 8.92 39.24
N ASN A 349 66.11 9.80 38.23
CA ASN A 349 67.39 10.32 37.73
C ASN A 349 68.15 11.13 38.78
N SER A 350 67.46 11.97 39.56
CA SER A 350 68.09 12.73 40.65
C SER A 350 68.64 11.82 41.75
N GLU A 351 67.92 10.77 42.12
CA GLU A 351 68.34 9.76 43.09
C GLU A 351 69.54 8.96 42.58
N ILE A 352 69.52 8.52 41.31
CA ILE A 352 70.65 7.82 40.67
C ILE A 352 71.90 8.71 40.69
N GLN A 353 71.77 9.99 40.34
CA GLN A 353 72.90 10.94 40.36
C GLN A 353 73.43 11.17 41.79
N ALA A 354 72.53 11.35 42.77
CA ALA A 354 72.91 11.49 44.17
C ALA A 354 73.66 10.26 44.68
N ARG A 355 73.16 9.05 44.39
CA ARG A 355 73.84 7.78 44.75
C ARG A 355 75.21 7.65 44.11
N LYS A 356 75.35 7.97 42.81
CA LYS A 356 76.66 7.96 42.13
C LYS A 356 77.66 8.92 42.76
N LEU A 357 77.21 10.11 43.18
CA LEU A 357 78.06 11.08 43.86
C LEU A 357 78.50 10.57 45.24
N HIS A 358 77.57 10.01 46.01
CA HIS A 358 77.87 9.37 47.30
C HIS A 358 78.83 8.19 47.15
N GLU A 359 78.65 7.35 46.14
CA GLU A 359 79.51 6.22 45.82
C GLU A 359 80.94 6.67 45.52
N LYS A 360 81.10 7.68 44.66
CA LYS A 360 82.42 8.26 44.38
C LYS A 360 83.08 8.82 45.63
N GLY A 361 82.31 9.50 46.49
CA GLY A 361 82.82 10.09 47.74
C GLY A 361 83.28 9.05 48.76
N LEU A 362 82.54 7.95 48.93
CA LEU A 362 82.90 6.89 49.86
C LEU A 362 84.10 6.06 49.38
N LEU A 363 84.17 5.74 48.09
CA LEU A 363 85.33 5.09 47.49
C LEU A 363 86.60 5.97 47.56
N ALA A 364 86.45 7.28 47.42
CA ALA A 364 87.55 8.22 47.62
C ALA A 364 88.07 8.18 49.07
N LYS A 365 87.19 8.26 50.07
CA LYS A 365 87.59 8.11 51.49
C LYS A 365 88.30 6.79 51.76
N MET A 366 87.85 5.68 51.15
CA MET A 366 88.52 4.40 51.30
C MET A 366 89.93 4.40 50.66
N THR A 367 90.10 5.12 49.54
CA THR A 367 91.43 5.37 48.94
C THR A 367 92.31 6.19 49.86
N ASP A 368 91.79 7.25 50.47
CA ASP A 368 92.55 8.07 51.40
C ASP A 368 93.00 7.27 52.64
N ILE A 369 92.15 6.36 53.14
CA ILE A 369 92.50 5.44 54.23
C ILE A 369 93.59 4.48 53.78
N GLU A 370 93.45 3.86 52.61
CA GLU A 370 94.47 2.98 52.01
C GLU A 370 95.82 3.69 51.91
N ASP A 371 95.86 4.91 51.37
CA ASP A 371 97.08 5.70 51.23
C ASP A 371 97.71 6.07 52.58
N ARG A 372 96.90 6.47 53.57
CA ARG A 372 97.40 6.78 54.93
C ARG A 372 97.99 5.54 55.61
N VAL A 373 97.33 4.39 55.47
CA VAL A 373 97.79 3.10 56.00
C VAL A 373 99.10 2.69 55.33
N ASN A 374 99.15 2.72 53.99
CA ASN A 374 100.35 2.36 53.23
C ASN A 374 101.54 3.27 53.55
N ASN A 375 101.33 4.58 53.67
CA ASN A 375 102.37 5.53 54.05
C ASN A 375 102.91 5.26 55.46
N TYR A 376 102.02 4.94 56.40
CA TYR A 376 102.41 4.61 57.77
C TYR A 376 103.21 3.30 57.85
N VAL A 377 102.72 2.23 57.19
CA VAL A 377 103.43 0.95 57.09
C VAL A 377 104.79 1.13 56.44
N GLY A 378 104.87 1.88 55.32
CA GLY A 378 106.15 2.20 54.65
C GLY A 378 107.12 2.95 55.55
N GLY A 379 106.64 3.93 56.32
CA GLY A 379 107.43 4.65 57.32
C GLY A 379 107.91 3.75 58.47
N MET A 380 107.09 2.77 58.86
CA MET A 380 107.41 1.85 59.95
C MET A 380 108.43 0.79 59.51
N ASN A 381 108.30 0.26 58.28
CA ASN A 381 109.30 -0.59 57.66
C ASN A 381 110.66 0.13 57.54
N LYS A 382 110.67 1.39 57.10
CA LYS A 382 111.90 2.19 57.07
C LYS A 382 112.54 2.37 58.45
N SER A 383 111.71 2.57 59.49
CA SER A 383 112.18 2.68 60.87
C SER A 383 112.78 1.37 61.38
N ILE A 384 112.17 0.23 61.05
CA ILE A 384 112.68 -1.11 61.35
C ILE A 384 114.03 -1.35 60.65
N ASP A 385 114.15 -0.96 59.38
CA ASP A 385 115.40 -1.09 58.61
C ASP A 385 116.52 -0.18 59.15
N GLU A 386 116.21 1.06 59.55
CA GLU A 386 117.17 1.97 60.17
C GLU A 386 117.70 1.43 61.51
N MET A 387 116.83 0.81 62.33
CA MET A 387 117.25 0.14 63.56
C MET A 387 118.10 -1.10 63.29
N LYS A 388 117.75 -1.90 62.28
CA LYS A 388 118.54 -3.07 61.85
C LYS A 388 119.96 -2.67 61.43
N ASN A 389 120.11 -1.48 60.84
CA ASN A 389 121.39 -0.91 60.43
C ASN A 389 122.16 -0.22 61.58
N GLY A 390 121.68 -0.31 62.82
CA GLY A 390 122.38 0.20 64.01
C GLY A 390 122.19 1.70 64.28
N ASN A 391 121.22 2.37 63.65
CA ASN A 391 120.90 3.76 63.95
C ASN A 391 120.09 3.85 65.26
N ASN A 392 120.59 4.59 66.25
CA ASN A 392 119.92 4.74 67.55
C ASN A 392 118.93 5.92 67.60
N ASN A 393 118.88 6.78 66.57
CA ASN A 393 118.01 7.96 66.55
C ASN A 393 116.90 7.83 65.49
N VAL A 394 116.15 6.73 65.54
CA VAL A 394 115.07 6.45 64.58
C VAL A 394 113.81 7.21 64.94
N LYS A 395 113.29 7.99 63.97
CA LYS A 395 112.06 8.76 64.11
C LYS A 395 110.86 7.87 63.77
N MET A 396 110.02 7.58 64.76
CA MET A 396 108.80 6.82 64.53
C MET A 396 107.79 7.61 63.69
N PRO A 397 107.18 6.99 62.67
CA PRO A 397 106.01 7.58 62.03
C PRO A 397 104.86 7.67 63.04
N ALA A 398 103.98 8.65 62.86
CA ALA A 398 102.78 8.81 63.67
C ALA A 398 101.55 8.57 62.81
N LEU A 399 100.63 7.74 63.29
CA LEU A 399 99.32 7.54 62.68
C LEU A 399 98.24 8.12 63.60
N ASP A 400 97.36 8.92 63.04
CA ASP A 400 96.13 9.31 63.72
C ASP A 400 95.09 8.19 63.55
N THR A 401 95.16 7.21 64.45
CA THR A 401 94.25 6.06 64.47
C THR A 401 92.80 6.47 64.69
N ASP A 402 92.57 7.57 65.43
CA ASP A 402 91.23 8.06 65.72
C ASP A 402 90.60 8.71 64.48
N ALA A 403 91.39 9.42 63.66
CA ALA A 403 90.91 9.93 62.38
C ALA A 403 90.52 8.81 61.41
N LEU A 404 91.35 7.77 61.30
CA LEU A 404 91.04 6.62 60.45
C LEU A 404 89.82 5.84 60.94
N ARG A 405 89.71 5.64 62.25
CA ARG A 405 88.54 5.00 62.86
C ARG A 405 87.26 5.78 62.56
N ARG A 406 87.28 7.12 62.72
CA ARG A 406 86.13 7.98 62.39
C ARG A 406 85.75 7.89 60.90
N GLU A 407 86.73 7.85 60.00
CA GLU A 407 86.46 7.69 58.57
C GLU A 407 85.89 6.31 58.23
N MET A 408 86.39 5.24 58.84
CA MET A 408 85.84 3.88 58.71
C MET A 408 84.43 3.75 59.25
N GLU A 409 84.14 4.32 60.43
CA GLU A 409 82.79 4.36 60.99
C GLU A 409 81.84 5.19 60.12
N ALA A 410 82.31 6.31 59.55
CA ALA A 410 81.53 7.12 58.62
C ALA A 410 81.20 6.35 57.32
N ILE A 411 82.15 5.58 56.78
CA ILE A 411 81.92 4.71 55.62
C ILE A 411 80.87 3.64 55.94
N ALA A 412 80.99 2.97 57.10
CA ALA A 412 80.03 1.95 57.52
C ALA A 412 78.64 2.51 57.83
N ALA A 413 78.53 3.75 58.33
CA ALA A 413 77.27 4.43 58.57
C ALA A 413 76.56 4.84 57.26
N ASP A 414 77.33 5.28 56.27
CA ASP A 414 76.82 5.72 54.97
C ASP A 414 76.63 4.58 53.96
N LYS A 415 76.82 3.31 54.35
CA LYS A 415 76.67 2.13 53.48
C LYS A 415 75.30 2.04 52.77
N ASN A 416 74.24 2.56 53.39
CA ASN A 416 72.90 2.55 52.79
C ASN A 416 72.73 3.52 51.61
N LYS A 417 73.68 4.44 51.40
CA LYS A 417 73.67 5.41 50.29
C LYS A 417 74.34 4.86 49.02
N LEU A 418 74.91 3.67 49.09
CA LEU A 418 75.61 3.02 47.99
C LEU A 418 74.68 2.16 47.14
N SER A 419 75.02 2.05 45.86
CA SER A 419 74.47 1.01 44.99
C SER A 419 75.01 -0.36 45.42
N MET A 420 74.36 -1.46 45.00
CA MET A 420 74.89 -2.81 45.25
C MET A 420 76.29 -2.98 44.66
N GLU A 421 76.48 -2.49 43.43
CA GLU A 421 77.79 -2.49 42.77
C GLU A 421 78.82 -1.68 43.56
N GLY A 422 78.44 -0.51 44.07
CA GLY A 422 79.28 0.33 44.92
C GLY A 422 79.63 -0.32 46.25
N LEU A 423 78.68 -1.03 46.87
CA LEU A 423 78.92 -1.81 48.09
C LEU A 423 79.90 -2.95 47.85
N LEU A 424 79.76 -3.67 46.74
CA LEU A 424 80.68 -4.75 46.35
C LEU A 424 82.09 -4.22 46.11
N LYS A 425 82.25 -3.13 45.36
CA LYS A 425 83.56 -2.48 45.14
C LYS A 425 84.18 -1.98 46.44
N LEU A 426 83.37 -1.41 47.33
CA LEU A 426 83.83 -0.94 48.63
C LEU A 426 84.25 -2.11 49.52
N GLU A 427 83.47 -3.18 49.59
CA GLU A 427 83.82 -4.40 50.33
C GLU A 427 85.11 -5.00 49.80
N GLU A 428 85.25 -5.13 48.48
CA GLU A 428 86.44 -5.67 47.85
C GLU A 428 87.68 -4.82 48.21
N LYS A 429 87.54 -3.48 48.13
CA LYS A 429 88.63 -2.57 48.47
C LYS A 429 88.99 -2.63 49.95
N MET A 430 88.01 -2.69 50.85
CA MET A 430 88.23 -2.86 52.29
C MET A 430 88.92 -4.18 52.61
N SER A 431 88.47 -5.27 51.97
CA SER A 431 89.05 -6.60 52.09
C SER A 431 90.52 -6.62 51.68
N ARG A 432 90.86 -5.99 50.53
CA ARG A 432 92.26 -5.88 50.06
C ARG A 432 93.13 -5.11 51.04
N VAL A 433 92.67 -3.95 51.51
CA VAL A 433 93.44 -3.13 52.47
C VAL A 433 93.66 -3.89 53.77
N GLN A 434 92.64 -4.58 54.28
CA GLN A 434 92.79 -5.40 55.49
C GLN A 434 93.76 -6.56 55.31
N GLN A 435 93.68 -7.28 54.19
CA GLN A 435 94.60 -8.39 53.92
C GLN A 435 96.04 -7.91 53.79
N GLY A 436 96.28 -6.81 53.08
CA GLY A 436 97.58 -6.17 52.98
C GLY A 436 98.10 -5.74 54.36
N PHE A 437 97.27 -5.05 55.14
CA PHE A 437 97.61 -4.60 56.48
C PHE A 437 97.95 -5.75 57.43
N TYR A 438 97.21 -6.86 57.37
CA TYR A 438 97.49 -8.06 58.18
C TYR A 438 98.82 -8.70 57.80
N HIS A 439 99.11 -8.78 56.50
CA HIS A 439 100.37 -9.32 55.98
C HIS A 439 101.56 -8.47 56.44
N ASP A 440 101.50 -7.16 56.22
CA ASP A 440 102.55 -6.21 56.60
C ASP A 440 102.79 -6.22 58.11
N ARG A 441 101.72 -6.27 58.91
CA ARG A 441 101.83 -6.38 60.38
C ARG A 441 102.54 -7.66 60.79
N LYS A 442 102.17 -8.81 60.21
CA LYS A 442 102.79 -10.10 60.54
C LYS A 442 104.27 -10.09 60.18
N GLU A 443 104.62 -9.52 59.03
CA GLU A 443 106.00 -9.35 58.59
C GLU A 443 106.78 -8.44 59.55
N MET A 444 106.24 -7.29 59.93
CA MET A 444 106.87 -6.37 60.88
C MET A 444 107.08 -6.99 62.26
N ASN A 445 106.09 -7.75 62.77
CA ASN A 445 106.23 -8.48 64.03
C ASN A 445 107.35 -9.53 63.98
N GLN A 446 107.49 -10.23 62.85
CA GLN A 446 108.59 -11.17 62.65
C GLN A 446 109.93 -10.43 62.66
N ARG A 447 110.05 -9.35 61.88
CA ARG A 447 111.28 -8.52 61.81
C ARG A 447 111.66 -7.92 63.17
N LEU A 448 110.69 -7.55 64.01
CA LEU A 448 110.96 -7.05 65.37
C LEU A 448 111.40 -8.15 66.33
N THR A 449 110.90 -9.37 66.15
CA THR A 449 111.37 -10.53 66.93
C THR A 449 112.85 -10.80 66.65
N ASP A 450 113.26 -10.65 65.39
CA ASP A 450 114.66 -10.83 64.97
C ASP A 450 115.61 -9.73 65.51
N LEU A 451 115.08 -8.55 65.86
CA LEU A 451 115.85 -7.41 66.40
C LEU A 451 116.09 -7.47 67.93
N GLY A 452 115.43 -8.41 68.64
CA GLY A 452 115.54 -8.56 70.10
C GLY A 452 114.82 -7.46 70.90
N ASP A 453 115.04 -7.41 72.22
CA ASP A 453 114.39 -6.41 73.08
C ASP A 453 115.28 -5.16 73.28
N GLY A 454 114.74 -4.00 72.93
CA GLY A 454 115.37 -2.68 73.13
C GLY A 454 114.32 -1.58 73.29
N GLU A 455 114.70 -0.42 73.84
CA GLU A 455 113.75 0.68 74.12
C GLU A 455 113.00 1.14 72.86
N HIS A 456 113.71 1.22 71.72
CA HIS A 456 113.10 1.58 70.43
C HIS A 456 112.23 0.46 69.84
N VAL A 457 112.61 -0.81 70.03
CA VAL A 457 111.78 -1.97 69.67
C VAL A 457 110.48 -1.98 70.47
N SER A 458 110.53 -1.64 71.76
CA SER A 458 109.35 -1.49 72.62
C SER A 458 108.43 -0.37 72.14
N LYS A 459 108.98 0.75 71.65
CA LYS A 459 108.21 1.83 71.01
C LYS A 459 107.53 1.38 69.71
N ILE A 460 108.17 0.57 68.86
CA ILE A 460 107.50 0.00 67.67
C ILE A 460 106.42 -1.01 68.07
N ARG A 461 106.69 -1.87 69.05
CA ARG A 461 105.71 -2.84 69.56
C ARG A 461 104.46 -2.11 70.10
N ALA A 462 104.63 -0.97 70.78
CA ALA A 462 103.51 -0.13 71.21
C ALA A 462 102.73 0.49 70.04
N GLN A 463 103.39 0.86 68.95
CA GLN A 463 102.75 1.38 67.74
C GLN A 463 102.04 0.28 66.93
N LEU A 464 102.58 -0.93 66.89
CA LEU A 464 101.91 -2.12 66.33
C LEU A 464 100.66 -2.49 67.12
N ASN A 465 100.68 -2.41 68.44
CA ASN A 465 99.48 -2.64 69.25
C ASN A 465 98.36 -1.62 68.94
N LYS A 466 98.69 -0.39 68.53
CA LYS A 466 97.70 0.57 68.05
C LYS A 466 97.16 0.20 66.67
N MET A 467 97.99 -0.42 65.82
CA MET A 467 97.51 -1.01 64.56
C MET A 467 96.57 -2.19 64.81
N ASP A 468 96.77 -2.98 65.87
CA ASP A 468 95.85 -4.07 66.22
C ASP A 468 94.43 -3.55 66.52
N ALA A 469 94.34 -2.48 67.29
CA ALA A 469 93.07 -1.82 67.57
C ALA A 469 92.41 -1.26 66.29
N LEU A 470 93.21 -0.64 65.42
CA LEU A 470 92.71 -0.13 64.13
C LEU A 470 92.26 -1.27 63.19
N GLN A 471 92.96 -2.40 63.19
CA GLN A 471 92.60 -3.58 62.42
C GLN A 471 91.24 -4.13 62.87
N GLU A 472 91.04 -4.25 64.19
CA GLU A 472 89.77 -4.70 64.77
C GLU A 472 88.61 -3.76 64.38
N ASP A 473 88.86 -2.44 64.37
CA ASP A 473 87.86 -1.45 63.95
C ASP A 473 87.57 -1.52 62.44
N MET A 474 88.59 -1.74 61.61
CA MET A 474 88.42 -1.98 60.17
C MET A 474 87.60 -3.25 59.92
N GLU A 475 87.90 -4.33 60.63
CA GLU A 475 87.20 -5.62 60.52
C GLU A 475 85.72 -5.46 60.87
N LYS A 476 85.41 -4.78 61.98
CA LYS A 476 84.03 -4.41 62.35
C LYS A 476 83.34 -3.57 61.28
N ALA A 477 84.04 -2.63 60.64
CA ALA A 477 83.46 -1.82 59.58
C ALA A 477 83.19 -2.63 58.31
N GLN A 478 84.10 -3.53 57.92
CA GLN A 478 83.92 -4.43 56.79
C GLN A 478 82.77 -5.41 57.04
N ASP A 479 82.70 -6.04 58.21
CA ASP A 479 81.64 -6.99 58.55
C ASP A 479 80.25 -6.34 58.45
N ARG A 480 80.13 -5.08 58.88
CA ARG A 480 78.88 -4.31 58.71
C ARG A 480 78.49 -4.09 57.26
N ILE A 481 79.46 -3.97 56.35
CA ILE A 481 79.22 -3.80 54.91
C ILE A 481 78.93 -5.17 54.28
N ARG A 482 79.70 -6.20 54.63
CA ARG A 482 79.50 -7.58 54.18
C ARG A 482 78.13 -8.13 54.59
N ASP A 483 77.71 -7.95 55.84
CA ASP A 483 76.40 -8.37 56.33
C ASP A 483 75.25 -7.69 55.56
N LYS A 484 75.45 -6.42 55.15
CA LYS A 484 74.50 -5.71 54.28
C LYS A 484 74.42 -6.35 52.89
N VAL A 485 75.56 -6.71 52.30
CA VAL A 485 75.66 -7.29 50.94
C VAL A 485 75.17 -8.74 50.90
N GLU A 486 75.62 -9.58 51.82
CA GLU A 486 75.42 -11.03 51.78
C GLU A 486 74.11 -11.50 52.40
N ARG A 487 73.56 -10.75 53.37
CA ARG A 487 72.35 -11.16 54.10
C ARG A 487 71.18 -10.22 53.88
N GLN A 488 71.35 -8.95 54.23
CA GLN A 488 70.25 -8.00 54.25
C GLN A 488 69.67 -7.75 52.85
N ILE A 489 70.50 -7.48 51.83
CA ILE A 489 69.97 -7.19 50.49
C ILE A 489 69.26 -8.41 49.87
N PRO A 490 69.81 -9.64 49.89
CA PRO A 490 69.08 -10.81 49.40
C PRO A 490 67.73 -11.03 50.11
N GLN A 491 67.69 -10.82 51.42
CA GLN A 491 66.45 -10.92 52.19
C GLN A 491 65.43 -9.83 51.78
N ASP A 492 65.85 -8.57 51.74
CA ASP A 492 64.99 -7.44 51.34
C ASP A 492 64.45 -7.65 49.91
N LEU A 493 65.25 -8.23 49.01
CA LEU A 493 64.90 -8.49 47.62
C LEU A 493 63.91 -9.65 47.48
N ASN A 494 64.07 -10.71 48.27
CA ASN A 494 63.08 -11.79 48.36
C ASN A 494 61.75 -11.28 48.94
N GLU A 495 61.78 -10.44 49.98
CA GLU A 495 60.56 -9.83 50.54
C GLU A 495 59.86 -8.91 49.52
N LEU A 496 60.62 -8.11 48.77
CA LEU A 496 60.08 -7.28 47.69
C LEU A 496 59.50 -8.13 46.56
N SER A 497 60.18 -9.22 46.17
CA SER A 497 59.66 -10.17 45.17
C SER A 497 58.34 -10.78 45.64
N ALA A 498 58.27 -11.26 46.88
CA ALA A 498 57.05 -11.83 47.44
C ALA A 498 55.90 -10.79 47.51
N LYS A 499 56.20 -9.53 47.85
CA LYS A 499 55.22 -8.44 47.80
C LYS A 499 54.77 -8.13 46.37
N ALA A 500 55.69 -8.13 45.41
CA ALA A 500 55.37 -7.91 44.00
C ALA A 500 54.50 -9.04 43.44
N ASP A 501 54.78 -10.29 43.78
CA ASP A 501 53.97 -11.45 43.43
C ASP A 501 52.58 -11.39 44.04
N ASN A 502 52.46 -10.94 45.30
CA ASN A 502 51.17 -10.72 45.95
C ASN A 502 50.37 -9.61 45.25
N ILE A 503 50.99 -8.47 44.92
CA ILE A 503 50.32 -7.39 44.16
C ILE A 503 49.89 -7.88 42.78
N LYS A 504 50.75 -8.62 42.08
CA LYS A 504 50.43 -9.22 40.78
C LYS A 504 49.24 -10.17 40.89
N HIS A 505 49.22 -11.02 41.91
CA HIS A 505 48.11 -11.92 42.17
C HIS A 505 46.81 -11.14 42.46
N GLN A 506 46.85 -10.13 43.32
CA GLN A 506 45.69 -9.26 43.61
C GLN A 506 45.17 -8.54 42.36
N LEU A 507 46.06 -8.05 41.48
CA LEU A 507 45.67 -7.42 40.22
C LEU A 507 45.01 -8.42 39.28
N ASN A 508 45.58 -9.61 39.13
CA ASN A 508 44.98 -10.66 38.30
C ASN A 508 43.59 -11.05 38.82
N THR A 509 43.43 -11.26 40.13
CA THR A 509 42.11 -11.56 40.72
C THR A 509 41.10 -10.44 40.48
N ARG A 510 41.52 -9.16 40.55
CA ARG A 510 40.63 -8.03 40.24
C ARG A 510 40.23 -8.00 38.76
N ILE A 511 41.16 -8.31 37.86
CA ILE A 511 40.89 -8.39 36.42
C ILE A 511 39.91 -9.53 36.16
N ASP A 512 40.16 -10.73 36.71
CA ASP A 512 39.28 -11.89 36.55
C ASP A 512 37.85 -11.59 37.04
N ASN A 513 37.71 -10.93 38.20
CA ASN A 513 36.41 -10.53 38.74
C ASN A 513 35.70 -9.49 37.85
N GLU A 514 36.41 -8.47 37.35
CA GLU A 514 35.83 -7.48 36.43
C GLU A 514 35.43 -8.14 35.10
N GLU A 515 36.23 -9.08 34.58
CA GLU A 515 35.88 -9.86 33.40
C GLU A 515 34.60 -10.68 33.61
N GLU A 516 34.46 -11.33 34.78
CA GLU A 516 33.26 -12.09 35.13
C GLU A 516 32.02 -11.20 35.26
N GLU A 517 32.13 -10.04 35.93
CA GLU A 517 31.05 -9.05 36.02
C GLU A 517 30.64 -8.52 34.64
N ARG A 518 31.62 -8.22 33.78
CA ARG A 518 31.37 -7.79 32.39
C ARG A 518 30.69 -8.88 31.59
N TYR A 519 31.10 -10.13 31.74
CA TYR A 519 30.49 -11.27 31.08
C TYR A 519 29.03 -11.47 31.51
N LEU A 520 28.76 -11.38 32.81
CA LEU A 520 27.40 -11.43 33.37
C LEU A 520 26.53 -10.29 32.85
N ALA A 521 27.02 -9.05 32.84
CA ALA A 521 26.29 -7.91 32.31
C ALA A 521 25.97 -8.05 30.81
N ILE A 522 26.91 -8.59 30.02
CA ILE A 522 26.67 -8.91 28.60
C ILE A 522 25.59 -9.98 28.48
N LYS A 523 25.63 -11.02 29.32
CA LYS A 523 24.63 -12.10 29.31
C LYS A 523 23.25 -11.58 29.68
N GLU A 524 23.13 -10.73 30.71
CA GLU A 524 21.87 -10.08 31.08
C GLU A 524 21.32 -9.20 29.94
N LEU A 525 22.19 -8.44 29.27
CA LEU A 525 21.80 -7.66 28.10
C LEU A 525 21.31 -8.55 26.94
N GLN A 526 21.96 -9.69 26.70
CA GLN A 526 21.54 -10.67 25.69
C GLN A 526 20.20 -11.34 26.07
N GLU A 527 19.99 -11.68 27.33
CA GLU A 527 18.73 -12.23 27.84
C GLU A 527 17.59 -11.19 27.72
N ALA A 528 17.81 -9.96 28.19
CA ALA A 528 16.87 -8.86 28.05
C ALA A 528 16.50 -8.60 26.58
N PHE A 529 17.48 -8.64 25.67
CA PHE A 529 17.25 -8.53 24.23
C PHE A 529 16.41 -9.68 23.68
N THR A 530 16.68 -10.91 24.13
CA THR A 530 15.93 -12.12 23.73
C THR A 530 14.48 -12.06 24.21
N THR A 531 14.25 -11.60 25.44
CA THR A 531 12.90 -11.37 25.98
C THR A 531 12.16 -10.28 25.20
N LEU A 532 12.83 -9.20 24.82
CA LEU A 532 12.23 -8.12 24.01
C LEU A 532 11.83 -8.64 22.61
N GLN A 533 12.66 -9.50 22.03
CA GLN A 533 12.36 -10.17 20.76
C GLN A 533 11.19 -11.15 20.88
N GLN A 534 11.12 -11.97 21.94
CA GLN A 534 10.02 -12.90 22.18
C GLN A 534 8.68 -12.19 22.49
N THR A 535 8.72 -11.08 23.22
CA THR A 535 7.52 -10.30 23.57
C THR A 535 6.87 -9.69 22.31
N GLN A 536 7.66 -9.36 21.28
CA GLN A 536 7.12 -8.91 20.00
C GLN A 536 6.47 -10.02 19.16
N TYR A 537 6.93 -11.27 19.27
CA TYR A 537 6.33 -12.40 18.54
C TYR A 537 4.94 -12.81 19.08
N ASN A 538 4.62 -12.46 20.34
CA ASN A 538 3.31 -12.72 20.95
C ASN A 538 2.32 -11.54 20.82
N GLY A 539 2.75 -10.38 20.28
CA GLY A 539 1.89 -9.23 19.99
C GLY A 539 1.25 -9.35 18.61
N GLY A 540 -0.08 -9.50 18.57
CA GLY A 540 -0.85 -9.79 17.37
C GLY A 540 -0.59 -8.87 16.16
N LYS A 541 -0.49 -9.54 15.00
CA LYS A 541 -0.61 -9.08 13.61
C LYS A 541 -1.22 -7.68 13.38
N THR A 542 -0.43 -6.61 13.42
CA THR A 542 -0.68 -5.38 12.63
C THR A 542 0.58 -4.50 12.56
N ALA A 543 1.54 -4.79 11.67
CA ALA A 543 2.50 -3.80 11.12
C ALA A 543 3.53 -4.44 10.15
N ALA A 544 3.09 -4.98 9.01
CA ALA A 544 3.97 -5.66 8.05
C ALA A 544 5.03 -4.75 7.37
N THR A 545 5.00 -3.43 7.57
CA THR A 545 5.97 -2.47 7.00
C THR A 545 7.00 -1.96 8.01
N SER A 546 6.71 -1.98 9.32
CA SER A 546 7.68 -1.65 10.39
C SER A 546 8.65 -2.81 10.64
N ASP A 547 8.21 -4.04 10.38
CA ASP A 547 8.97 -5.29 10.59
C ASP A 547 10.25 -5.37 9.75
N GLN A 548 10.24 -4.87 8.51
CA GLN A 548 11.43 -4.91 7.66
C GLN A 548 12.49 -3.89 8.08
N GLN A 549 12.08 -2.73 8.61
CA GLN A 549 13.02 -1.71 9.07
C GLN A 549 13.65 -2.12 10.40
N MET A 550 12.86 -2.59 11.37
CA MET A 550 13.40 -3.13 12.62
C MET A 550 14.31 -4.34 12.40
N LYS A 551 14.01 -5.21 11.43
CA LYS A 551 14.88 -6.35 11.10
C LYS A 551 16.23 -5.91 10.53
N ARG A 552 16.25 -4.84 9.71
CA ARG A 552 17.51 -4.23 9.25
C ARG A 552 18.29 -3.59 10.38
N ASP A 553 17.63 -2.85 11.26
CA ASP A 553 18.28 -2.18 12.39
C ASP A 553 18.85 -3.23 13.39
N VAL A 554 18.16 -4.36 13.57
CA VAL A 554 18.63 -5.52 14.35
C VAL A 554 19.82 -6.21 13.68
N ASP A 555 19.77 -6.40 12.37
CA ASP A 555 20.90 -6.99 11.62
C ASP A 555 22.12 -6.05 11.63
N GLU A 556 21.92 -4.73 11.57
CA GLU A 556 22.98 -3.73 11.75
C GLU A 556 23.56 -3.77 13.17
N CYS A 557 22.73 -3.89 14.21
CA CYS A 557 23.20 -4.06 15.58
C CYS A 557 23.98 -5.37 15.76
N LYS A 558 23.53 -6.49 15.18
CA LYS A 558 24.28 -7.76 15.20
C LYS A 558 25.63 -7.63 14.50
N ILE A 559 25.68 -6.94 13.36
CA ILE A 559 26.94 -6.67 12.64
C ILE A 559 27.85 -5.77 13.48
N ALA A 560 27.30 -4.74 14.14
CA ALA A 560 28.06 -3.86 15.02
C ALA A 560 28.63 -4.60 16.23
N ILE A 561 27.84 -5.46 16.88
CA ILE A 561 28.29 -6.32 17.99
C ILE A 561 29.39 -7.28 17.52
N LYS A 562 29.25 -7.89 16.34
CA LYS A 562 30.27 -8.77 15.78
C LYS A 562 31.57 -8.02 15.47
N LYS A 563 31.49 -6.83 14.89
CA LYS A 563 32.65 -5.96 14.65
C LYS A 563 33.30 -5.50 15.96
N LEU A 564 32.50 -5.23 17.00
CA LEU A 564 33.01 -4.88 18.32
C LEU A 564 33.77 -6.06 18.94
N ALA A 565 33.22 -7.28 18.86
CA ALA A 565 33.88 -8.50 19.33
C ALA A 565 35.18 -8.78 18.55
N GLU A 566 35.18 -8.59 17.23
CA GLU A 566 36.38 -8.71 16.38
C GLU A 566 37.43 -7.62 16.73
N SER A 567 37.00 -6.39 16.99
CA SER A 567 37.86 -5.29 17.43
C SER A 567 38.49 -5.57 18.80
N VAL A 568 37.70 -6.04 19.76
CA VAL A 568 38.19 -6.44 21.09
C VAL A 568 39.19 -7.59 20.98
N THR A 569 38.91 -8.58 20.12
CA THR A 569 39.85 -9.69 19.86
C THR A 569 41.16 -9.19 19.22
N THR A 570 41.06 -8.22 18.31
CA THR A 570 42.24 -7.62 17.68
C THR A 570 43.06 -6.81 18.68
N VAL A 571 42.42 -6.01 19.53
CA VAL A 571 43.07 -5.26 20.61
C VAL A 571 43.72 -6.20 21.61
N LYS A 572 43.05 -7.30 21.99
CA LYS A 572 43.63 -8.37 22.82
C LYS A 572 44.91 -8.92 22.19
N ASN A 573 44.85 -9.33 20.92
CA ASN A 573 46.01 -9.89 20.24
C ASN A 573 47.17 -8.89 20.13
N VAL A 574 46.89 -7.60 19.94
CA VAL A 574 47.90 -6.54 19.92
C VAL A 574 48.50 -6.31 21.31
N LEU A 575 47.68 -6.31 22.36
CA LEU A 575 48.13 -6.16 23.75
C LEU A 575 48.94 -7.37 24.20
N ASP A 576 48.46 -8.59 23.96
CA ASP A 576 49.19 -9.82 24.26
C ASP A 576 50.56 -9.82 23.56
N LYS A 577 50.61 -9.42 22.28
CA LYS A 577 51.86 -9.30 21.55
C LYS A 577 52.78 -8.23 22.13
N LYS A 578 52.27 -7.04 22.47
CA LYS A 578 53.05 -5.98 23.12
C LYS A 578 53.59 -6.41 24.49
N ILE A 579 52.78 -7.08 25.29
CA ILE A 579 53.18 -7.62 26.60
C ILE A 579 54.28 -8.66 26.41
N THR A 580 54.12 -9.57 25.44
CA THR A 580 55.11 -10.60 25.14
C THR A 580 56.43 -9.97 24.67
N ASP A 581 56.37 -9.00 23.75
CA ASP A 581 57.54 -8.30 23.22
C ASP A 581 58.26 -7.51 24.33
N GLU A 582 57.51 -6.80 25.19
CA GLU A 582 58.07 -6.04 26.32
C GLU A 582 58.67 -6.95 27.40
N THR A 583 58.03 -8.10 27.66
CA THR A 583 58.55 -9.11 28.59
C THR A 583 59.88 -9.65 28.07
N LYS A 584 59.94 -10.00 26.79
CA LYS A 584 61.16 -10.48 26.14
C LYS A 584 62.26 -9.42 26.13
N ARG A 585 61.91 -8.15 25.88
CA ARG A 585 62.86 -7.03 25.91
C ARG A 585 63.46 -6.83 27.30
N ARG A 586 62.65 -6.94 28.35
CA ARG A 586 63.13 -6.89 29.75
C ARG A 586 64.00 -8.09 30.10
N GLU A 587 63.68 -9.29 29.63
CA GLU A 587 64.53 -10.46 29.80
C GLU A 587 65.89 -10.30 29.11
N ASP A 588 65.90 -9.73 27.90
CA ASP A 588 67.12 -9.41 27.15
C ASP A 588 67.93 -8.31 27.85
N ASP A 589 67.30 -7.26 28.38
CA ASP A 589 67.95 -6.19 29.14
C ASP A 589 68.57 -6.72 30.45
N VAL A 590 67.83 -7.58 31.18
CA VAL A 590 68.33 -8.25 32.38
C VAL A 590 69.50 -9.19 32.04
N SER A 591 69.41 -9.91 30.92
CA SER A 591 70.48 -10.79 30.44
C SER A 591 71.71 -9.99 30.01
N SER A 592 71.53 -8.82 29.40
CA SER A 592 72.59 -7.90 29.01
C SER A 592 73.29 -7.30 30.24
N LEU A 593 72.51 -6.87 31.24
CA LEU A 593 73.03 -6.41 32.53
C LEU A 593 73.80 -7.52 33.26
N ARG A 594 73.28 -8.75 33.26
CA ARG A 594 74.01 -9.91 33.81
C ARG A 594 75.33 -10.18 33.10
N ARG A 595 75.40 -10.00 31.78
CA ARG A 595 76.65 -10.14 31.01
C ARG A 595 77.63 -8.99 31.21
N GLN A 596 77.14 -7.79 31.53
CA GLN A 596 78.02 -6.64 31.87
C GLN A 596 78.55 -6.73 33.30
N MET A 597 77.87 -7.46 34.18
CA MET A 597 78.26 -7.67 35.57
C MET A 597 79.14 -8.91 35.80
N SER A 598 79.21 -9.82 34.82
CA SER A 598 80.16 -10.95 34.80
C SER A 598 81.40 -10.58 33.99
#